data_AF-A0A0D3J998-F1
#
_entry.id   AF-A0A0D3J998-F1
#
_cell.length_a   1.000
_cell.length_b   1.000
_cell.length_c   1.000
_cell.angle_alpha   90.00
_cell.angle_beta   90.00
_cell.angle_gamma   90.00
#
_symmetry.space_group_name_H-M   'P 1'
#
loop_
_entity.id
_entity.type
_entity.pdbx_description
1 polymer ?
#
loop_
_entity_poly.entity_id
_entity_poly.type
_entity_poly.pdbx_seq_one_letter_code
_entity_poly.pdbx_strand_id
1 'polypeptide(L)'
;MVVPASTPSVPPSNAAPPPGSETLEVAGWQVVVADRHAVLPEGMTHLPERAFRGRASLVSVAFPRSLASIGSSAFEDCSSLVSIDLPAGLTSIGDEAFYGCSSLVSAAFPASLTSISDHAFFRCSSLAHVTFPAGLTSIGDEAFYGCEALGSVTFPAGLTSIGEGTFYRCSALSSASFPASLTSIGKRAFYYCSALSSVTFPAGLTTIGGYAFYGCSSLISVTLPAGLVSIGSCAFEGCSALSSVTFPASLTSIDDYAFHSCSSLARVTVPTTATLGYTVFDPKTTVLRLPPAKMRWYEAVDGALAYKRCRPLLYGWLERAQTRLGSYGPDGAARQRDLEEFEGDFAHLALHAD
;
A
#
# COMPACT_ATOMS: atom_id res chain seq x y z
N MET A 1 1.65 -16.28 -27.42
CA MET A 1 0.65 -17.37 -27.39
C MET A 1 1.26 -18.51 -26.60
N VAL A 2 0.94 -18.57 -25.30
CA VAL A 2 1.30 -19.71 -24.45
C VAL A 2 0.19 -20.73 -24.62
N VAL A 3 0.54 -21.94 -25.04
CA VAL A 3 -0.40 -23.07 -25.17
C VAL A 3 -0.87 -23.44 -23.76
N PRO A 4 -2.18 -23.59 -23.48
CA PRO A 4 -2.60 -24.08 -22.18
C PRO A 4 -2.11 -25.52 -22.05
N ALA A 5 -1.31 -25.79 -21.01
CA ALA A 5 -0.93 -27.15 -20.67
C ALA A 5 -2.22 -27.95 -20.43
N SER A 6 -2.37 -29.04 -21.17
CA SER A 6 -3.47 -29.99 -21.02
C SER A 6 -3.60 -30.38 -19.56
N THR A 7 -4.78 -30.13 -18.98
CA THR A 7 -5.12 -30.56 -17.62
C THR A 7 -4.89 -32.07 -17.51
N PRO A 8 -4.02 -32.55 -16.60
CA PRO A 8 -3.89 -33.97 -16.38
C PRO A 8 -5.24 -34.51 -15.91
N SER A 9 -5.83 -35.41 -16.70
CA SER A 9 -7.10 -36.06 -16.40
C SER A 9 -6.96 -36.90 -15.13
N VAL A 10 -7.89 -36.72 -14.19
CA VAL A 10 -7.99 -37.54 -12.97
C VAL A 10 -8.12 -39.02 -13.39
N PRO A 11 -7.19 -39.91 -13.00
CA PRO A 11 -7.36 -41.33 -13.24
C PRO A 11 -8.56 -41.84 -12.41
N PRO A 12 -9.38 -42.78 -12.93
CA PRO A 12 -10.56 -43.29 -12.22
C PRO A 12 -10.16 -43.84 -10.85
N SER A 13 -11.05 -43.79 -9.85
CA SER A 13 -10.75 -44.05 -8.43
C SER A 13 -10.18 -45.45 -8.10
N ASN A 14 -10.02 -46.32 -9.09
CA ASN A 14 -9.45 -47.68 -9.00
C ASN A 14 -8.22 -47.89 -9.90
N ALA A 15 -7.70 -46.87 -10.59
CA ALA A 15 -6.46 -46.98 -11.34
C ALA A 15 -5.26 -46.95 -10.40
N ALA A 16 -4.30 -47.86 -10.61
CA ALA A 16 -3.04 -47.86 -9.86
C ALA A 16 -2.34 -46.50 -10.02
N PRO A 17 -1.77 -45.92 -8.94
CA PRO A 17 -1.03 -44.67 -9.03
C PRO A 17 0.09 -44.78 -10.08
N PRO A 18 0.35 -43.74 -10.88
CA PRO A 18 1.43 -43.78 -11.86
C PRO A 18 2.78 -44.11 -11.18
N PRO A 19 3.67 -44.87 -11.83
CA PRO A 19 4.95 -45.26 -11.23
C PRO A 19 5.77 -44.03 -10.83
N GLY A 20 6.22 -43.98 -9.57
CA GLY A 20 6.92 -42.83 -8.99
C GLY A 20 6.02 -41.83 -8.26
N SER A 21 4.71 -42.09 -8.16
CA SER A 21 3.80 -41.28 -7.36
C SER A 21 3.71 -41.76 -5.90
N GLU A 22 3.53 -40.79 -5.00
CA GLU A 22 3.21 -40.97 -3.59
C GLU A 22 1.70 -40.78 -3.41
N THR A 23 1.07 -41.57 -2.55
CA THR A 23 -0.31 -41.31 -2.13
C THR A 23 -0.32 -40.85 -0.68
N LEU A 24 -0.92 -39.69 -0.43
CA LEU A 24 -1.07 -39.09 0.89
C LEU A 24 -2.49 -39.30 1.38
N GLU A 25 -2.63 -39.62 2.66
CA GLU A 25 -3.92 -39.54 3.33
C GLU A 25 -4.12 -38.14 3.91
N VAL A 26 -5.15 -37.44 3.45
CA VAL A 26 -5.50 -36.09 3.89
C VAL A 26 -6.97 -36.09 4.32
N ALA A 27 -7.22 -36.14 5.63
CA ALA A 27 -8.57 -36.21 6.21
C ALA A 27 -9.48 -37.28 5.57
N GLY A 28 -8.94 -38.50 5.40
CA GLY A 28 -9.66 -39.63 4.80
C GLY A 28 -9.73 -39.62 3.27
N TRP A 29 -9.18 -38.60 2.62
CA TRP A 29 -9.01 -38.55 1.17
C TRP A 29 -7.64 -39.07 0.75
N GLN A 30 -7.59 -39.82 -0.35
CA GLN A 30 -6.34 -40.23 -0.97
C GLN A 30 -5.93 -39.17 -2.00
N VAL A 31 -4.86 -38.44 -1.71
CA VAL A 31 -4.28 -37.43 -2.59
C VAL A 31 -3.08 -38.03 -3.30
N VAL A 32 -3.07 -37.98 -4.62
CA VAL A 32 -1.93 -38.47 -5.42
C VAL A 32 -0.96 -37.33 -5.64
N VAL A 33 0.31 -37.56 -5.32
CA VAL A 33 1.42 -36.66 -5.62
C VAL A 33 2.37 -37.36 -6.59
N ALA A 34 2.42 -36.89 -7.83
CA ALA A 34 3.27 -37.44 -8.89
C ALA A 34 4.12 -36.31 -9.48
N ASP A 35 5.41 -36.55 -9.68
CA ASP A 35 6.34 -35.58 -10.31
C ASP A 35 6.31 -34.17 -9.70
N ARG A 36 6.11 -34.08 -8.38
CA ARG A 36 5.95 -32.81 -7.61
C ARG A 36 4.63 -32.07 -7.84
N HIS A 37 3.62 -32.74 -8.38
CA HIS A 37 2.28 -32.20 -8.59
C HIS A 37 1.27 -32.97 -7.74
N ALA A 38 0.52 -32.28 -6.90
CA ALA A 38 -0.56 -32.87 -6.12
C ALA A 38 -1.89 -32.76 -6.87
N VAL A 39 -2.67 -33.84 -6.92
CA VAL A 39 -4.03 -33.86 -7.46
C VAL A 39 -4.99 -34.17 -6.32
N LEU A 40 -5.81 -33.18 -5.96
CA LEU A 40 -6.82 -33.31 -4.91
C LEU A 40 -8.05 -34.02 -5.50
N PRO A 41 -8.67 -34.95 -4.78
CA PRO A 41 -9.78 -35.75 -5.30
C PRO A 41 -11.07 -34.93 -5.47
N GLU A 42 -11.83 -35.25 -6.52
CA GLU A 42 -13.15 -34.67 -6.76
C GLU A 42 -14.11 -34.95 -5.59
N GLY A 43 -14.94 -33.97 -5.25
CA GLY A 43 -15.85 -34.04 -4.10
C GLY A 43 -15.23 -33.56 -2.78
N MET A 44 -13.90 -33.34 -2.72
CA MET A 44 -13.29 -32.68 -1.57
C MET A 44 -13.77 -31.22 -1.50
N THR A 45 -14.43 -30.86 -0.40
CA THR A 45 -15.00 -29.52 -0.18
C THR A 45 -14.16 -28.65 0.75
N HIS A 46 -13.30 -29.25 1.57
CA HIS A 46 -12.43 -28.59 2.51
C HIS A 46 -11.06 -29.25 2.49
N LEU A 47 -10.00 -28.47 2.29
CA LEU A 47 -8.62 -28.93 2.51
C LEU A 47 -8.28 -28.67 3.99
N PRO A 48 -7.98 -29.70 4.80
CA PRO A 48 -7.72 -29.54 6.22
C PRO A 48 -6.45 -28.72 6.49
N GLU A 49 -6.32 -28.27 7.74
CA GLU A 49 -5.11 -27.61 8.21
C GLU A 49 -3.86 -28.47 7.99
N ARG A 50 -2.73 -27.80 7.69
CA ARG A 50 -1.40 -28.42 7.55
C ARG A 50 -1.29 -29.55 6.51
N ALA A 51 -2.25 -29.70 5.59
CA ALA A 51 -2.34 -30.84 4.67
C ALA A 51 -1.07 -31.11 3.85
N PHE A 52 -0.37 -30.07 3.40
CA PHE A 52 0.89 -30.14 2.65
C PHE A 52 2.03 -29.37 3.33
N ARG A 53 1.90 -29.06 4.62
CA ARG A 53 2.90 -28.28 5.38
C ARG A 53 4.32 -28.85 5.22
N GLY A 54 5.27 -27.99 4.89
CA GLY A 54 6.69 -28.31 4.76
C GLY A 54 7.05 -29.13 3.53
N ARG A 55 6.12 -29.37 2.59
CA ARG A 55 6.41 -30.12 1.36
C ARG A 55 7.14 -29.26 0.34
N ALA A 56 8.38 -28.94 0.66
CA ALA A 56 9.25 -28.06 -0.12
C ALA A 56 9.51 -28.51 -1.55
N SER A 57 9.23 -29.77 -1.91
CA SER A 57 9.36 -30.29 -3.27
C SER A 57 8.12 -30.04 -4.14
N LEU A 58 6.96 -29.70 -3.57
CA LEU A 58 5.69 -29.53 -4.28
C LEU A 58 5.73 -28.28 -5.17
N VAL A 59 5.39 -28.43 -6.45
CA VAL A 59 5.49 -27.37 -7.48
C VAL A 59 4.12 -26.84 -7.89
N SER A 60 3.10 -27.70 -7.95
CA SER A 60 1.73 -27.26 -8.19
C SER A 60 0.70 -28.20 -7.56
N VAL A 61 -0.53 -27.69 -7.49
CA VAL A 61 -1.68 -28.38 -6.91
C VAL A 61 -2.86 -28.21 -7.84
N ALA A 62 -3.45 -29.32 -8.28
CA ALA A 62 -4.72 -29.33 -8.99
C ALA A 62 -5.85 -29.43 -7.97
N PHE A 63 -6.59 -28.32 -7.80
CA PHE A 63 -7.73 -28.25 -6.88
C PHE A 63 -9.02 -28.71 -7.58
N PRO A 64 -9.89 -29.51 -6.92
CA PRO A 64 -11.16 -29.91 -7.49
C PRO A 64 -12.13 -28.73 -7.49
N ARG A 65 -13.09 -28.73 -8.41
CA ARG A 65 -14.08 -27.66 -8.53
C ARG A 65 -14.99 -27.54 -7.30
N SER A 66 -15.12 -28.62 -6.53
CA SER A 66 -15.91 -28.68 -5.31
C SER A 66 -15.27 -28.00 -4.09
N LEU A 67 -13.99 -27.62 -4.17
CA LEU A 67 -13.28 -27.08 -3.02
C LEU A 67 -13.80 -25.69 -2.65
N ALA A 68 -14.34 -25.57 -1.44
CA ALA A 68 -14.90 -24.34 -0.90
C ALA A 68 -13.95 -23.61 0.06
N SER A 69 -13.01 -24.31 0.69
CA SER A 69 -12.08 -23.69 1.65
C SER A 69 -10.72 -24.39 1.75
N ILE A 70 -9.70 -23.60 2.05
CA ILE A 70 -8.33 -24.04 2.37
C ILE A 70 -8.07 -23.77 3.86
N GLY A 71 -7.73 -24.80 4.61
CA GLY A 71 -7.44 -24.73 6.03
C GLY A 71 -6.12 -24.01 6.37
N SER A 72 -5.95 -23.68 7.64
CA SER A 72 -4.77 -22.96 8.12
C SER A 72 -3.48 -23.74 7.90
N SER A 73 -2.42 -23.03 7.51
CA SER A 73 -1.09 -23.58 7.24
C SER A 73 -1.08 -24.72 6.21
N ALA A 74 -2.12 -24.86 5.37
CA ALA A 74 -2.28 -26.02 4.47
C ALA A 74 -1.11 -26.21 3.50
N PHE A 75 -0.48 -25.13 3.05
CA PHE A 75 0.71 -25.11 2.19
C PHE A 75 1.87 -24.33 2.82
N GLU A 76 1.89 -24.18 4.15
CA GLU A 76 3.02 -23.53 4.85
C GLU A 76 4.35 -24.19 4.44
N ASP A 77 5.36 -23.39 4.13
CA ASP A 77 6.70 -23.79 3.69
C ASP A 77 6.74 -24.74 2.46
N CYS A 78 5.71 -24.70 1.61
CA CYS A 78 5.76 -25.27 0.25
C CYS A 78 6.61 -24.37 -0.67
N SER A 79 7.91 -24.25 -0.36
CA SER A 79 8.80 -23.24 -0.95
C SER A 79 9.04 -23.38 -2.47
N SER A 80 8.76 -24.55 -3.08
CA SER A 80 8.81 -24.74 -4.54
C SER A 80 7.47 -24.51 -5.25
N LEU A 81 6.40 -24.18 -4.54
CA LEU A 81 5.06 -24.00 -5.14
C LEU A 81 5.07 -22.76 -6.02
N VAL A 82 4.94 -22.93 -7.34
CA VAL A 82 5.08 -21.84 -8.31
C VAL A 82 3.73 -21.20 -8.66
N SER A 83 2.65 -21.98 -8.62
CA SER A 83 1.33 -21.57 -9.09
C SER A 83 0.22 -22.20 -8.27
N ILE A 84 -0.84 -21.43 -8.04
CA ILE A 84 -2.10 -21.86 -7.44
C ILE A 84 -3.24 -21.49 -8.39
N ASP A 85 -3.96 -22.50 -8.88
CA ASP A 85 -5.18 -22.30 -9.68
C ASP A 85 -6.40 -22.53 -8.78
N LEU A 86 -6.84 -21.46 -8.12
CA LEU A 86 -7.89 -21.55 -7.10
C LEU A 86 -9.26 -21.75 -7.76
N PRO A 87 -10.07 -22.72 -7.29
CA PRO A 87 -11.34 -23.04 -7.92
C PRO A 87 -12.37 -21.94 -7.71
N ALA A 88 -13.26 -21.76 -8.69
CA ALA A 88 -14.25 -20.68 -8.72
C ALA A 88 -15.26 -20.66 -7.56
N GLY A 89 -15.38 -21.75 -6.80
CA GLY A 89 -16.25 -21.87 -5.63
C GLY A 89 -15.55 -21.62 -4.29
N LEU A 90 -14.24 -21.33 -4.28
CA LEU A 90 -13.49 -21.12 -3.06
C LEU A 90 -13.93 -19.83 -2.35
N THR A 91 -14.38 -19.93 -1.10
CA THR A 91 -14.88 -18.79 -0.32
C THR A 91 -13.90 -18.30 0.75
N SER A 92 -12.97 -19.14 1.20
CA SER A 92 -12.01 -18.78 2.25
C SER A 92 -10.63 -19.44 2.10
N ILE A 93 -9.61 -18.70 2.52
CA ILE A 93 -8.23 -19.14 2.69
C ILE A 93 -7.88 -18.89 4.16
N GLY A 94 -7.49 -19.94 4.89
CA GLY A 94 -7.18 -19.88 6.32
C GLY A 94 -5.83 -19.21 6.64
N ASP A 95 -5.57 -19.05 7.93
CA ASP A 95 -4.37 -18.39 8.45
C ASP A 95 -3.11 -19.12 7.98
N GLU A 96 -2.08 -18.39 7.60
CA GLU A 96 -0.79 -18.96 7.15
C GLU A 96 -0.89 -19.96 5.96
N ALA A 97 -2.02 -20.03 5.25
CA ALA A 97 -2.29 -21.09 4.28
C ALA A 97 -1.21 -21.27 3.22
N PHE A 98 -0.54 -20.19 2.78
CA PHE A 98 0.59 -20.19 1.85
C PHE A 98 1.83 -19.51 2.46
N TYR A 99 1.96 -19.49 3.78
CA TYR A 99 3.14 -18.96 4.47
C TYR A 99 4.42 -19.60 3.89
N GLY A 100 5.43 -18.78 3.57
CA GLY A 100 6.73 -19.28 3.12
C GLY A 100 6.73 -19.93 1.74
N CYS A 101 5.65 -19.81 0.94
CA CYS A 101 5.62 -20.24 -0.47
C CYS A 101 6.48 -19.29 -1.35
N SER A 102 7.79 -19.31 -1.14
CA SER A 102 8.73 -18.31 -1.68
C SER A 102 8.89 -18.34 -3.20
N SER A 103 8.50 -19.42 -3.88
CA SER A 103 8.51 -19.52 -5.35
C SER A 103 7.17 -19.13 -6.01
N LEU A 104 6.13 -18.81 -5.23
CA LEU A 104 4.81 -18.50 -5.77
C LEU A 104 4.86 -17.16 -6.50
N VAL A 105 4.57 -17.15 -7.80
CA VAL A 105 4.74 -15.94 -8.65
C VAL A 105 3.46 -15.10 -8.74
N SER A 106 2.31 -15.76 -8.73
CA SER A 106 1.02 -15.09 -8.91
C SER A 106 -0.08 -15.74 -8.08
N ALA A 107 -0.97 -14.92 -7.52
CA ALA A 107 -2.19 -15.34 -6.87
C ALA A 107 -3.39 -14.66 -7.54
N ALA A 108 -4.16 -15.44 -8.30
CA ALA A 108 -5.43 -15.02 -8.88
C ALA A 108 -6.57 -15.56 -8.01
N PHE A 109 -7.31 -14.66 -7.36
CA PHE A 109 -8.37 -15.05 -6.43
C PHE A 109 -9.72 -15.17 -7.15
N PRO A 110 -10.52 -16.21 -6.85
CA PRO A 110 -11.83 -16.40 -7.46
C PRO A 110 -12.84 -15.37 -6.95
N ALA A 111 -13.85 -15.07 -7.77
CA ALA A 111 -14.86 -14.05 -7.46
C ALA A 111 -15.67 -14.34 -6.18
N SER A 112 -15.74 -15.61 -5.76
CA SER A 112 -16.41 -16.06 -4.53
C SER A 112 -15.63 -15.81 -3.24
N LEU A 113 -14.34 -15.46 -3.33
CA LEU A 113 -13.50 -15.28 -2.15
C LEU A 113 -13.88 -13.98 -1.43
N THR A 114 -14.32 -14.10 -0.17
CA THR A 114 -14.78 -12.94 0.63
C THR A 114 -13.73 -12.45 1.62
N SER A 115 -12.78 -13.29 2.02
CA SER A 115 -11.75 -12.95 3.01
C SER A 115 -10.43 -13.66 2.74
N ILE A 116 -9.32 -12.95 3.02
CA ILE A 116 -7.97 -13.51 3.13
C ILE A 116 -7.56 -13.38 4.60
N SER A 117 -7.21 -14.50 5.23
CA SER A 117 -6.82 -14.57 6.63
C SER A 117 -5.43 -13.99 6.93
N ASP A 118 -5.12 -13.90 8.22
CA ASP A 118 -3.83 -13.41 8.72
C ASP A 118 -2.67 -14.27 8.19
N HIS A 119 -1.56 -13.63 7.83
CA HIS A 119 -0.34 -14.28 7.33
C HIS A 119 -0.52 -15.20 6.11
N ALA A 120 -1.66 -15.16 5.41
CA ALA A 120 -2.01 -16.14 4.37
C ALA A 120 -0.96 -16.28 3.25
N PHE A 121 -0.29 -15.19 2.86
CA PHE A 121 0.80 -15.15 1.87
C PHE A 121 2.10 -14.58 2.46
N PHE A 122 2.29 -14.73 3.77
CA PHE A 122 3.48 -14.23 4.47
C PHE A 122 4.76 -14.85 3.87
N ARG A 123 5.76 -14.01 3.57
CA ARG A 123 7.04 -14.38 2.93
C ARG A 123 6.90 -15.13 1.60
N CYS A 124 5.84 -14.89 0.83
CA CYS A 124 5.79 -15.26 -0.58
C CYS A 124 6.67 -14.31 -1.42
N SER A 125 7.99 -14.38 -1.25
CA SER A 125 8.94 -13.38 -1.77
C SER A 125 8.93 -13.18 -3.29
N SER A 126 8.56 -14.22 -4.06
CA SER A 126 8.45 -14.13 -5.53
C SER A 126 7.07 -13.67 -6.03
N LEU A 127 6.11 -13.41 -5.14
CA LEU A 127 4.74 -13.06 -5.51
C LEU A 127 4.71 -11.66 -6.13
N ALA A 128 4.68 -11.63 -7.46
CA ALA A 128 4.75 -10.39 -8.24
C ALA A 128 3.37 -9.84 -8.61
N HIS A 129 2.36 -10.72 -8.68
CA HIS A 129 1.04 -10.37 -9.17
C HIS A 129 -0.06 -10.91 -8.25
N VAL A 130 -0.92 -10.01 -7.79
CA VAL A 130 -2.10 -10.31 -6.99
C VAL A 130 -3.32 -9.65 -7.62
N THR A 131 -4.38 -10.42 -7.86
CA THR A 131 -5.66 -9.90 -8.35
C THR A 131 -6.73 -10.17 -7.31
N PHE A 132 -7.17 -9.12 -6.61
CA PHE A 132 -8.25 -9.22 -5.63
C PHE A 132 -9.62 -9.29 -6.30
N PRO A 133 -10.55 -10.12 -5.80
CA PRO A 133 -11.90 -10.19 -6.31
C PRO A 133 -12.74 -9.02 -5.78
N ALA A 134 -13.73 -8.59 -6.57
CA ALA A 134 -14.57 -7.43 -6.23
C ALA A 134 -15.36 -7.59 -4.90
N GLY A 135 -15.69 -8.84 -4.54
CA GLY A 135 -16.43 -9.18 -3.32
C GLY A 135 -15.57 -9.34 -2.06
N LEU A 136 -14.25 -9.13 -2.14
CA LEU A 136 -13.36 -9.25 -0.99
C LEU A 136 -13.61 -8.11 0.00
N THR A 137 -13.98 -8.46 1.22
CA THR A 137 -14.33 -7.49 2.28
C THR A 137 -13.23 -7.32 3.32
N SER A 138 -12.33 -8.31 3.47
CA SER A 138 -11.26 -8.26 4.47
C SER A 138 -9.96 -8.88 3.98
N ILE A 139 -8.85 -8.28 4.40
CA ILE A 139 -7.49 -8.80 4.27
C ILE A 139 -6.90 -8.79 5.68
N GLY A 140 -6.45 -9.95 6.13
CA GLY A 140 -5.88 -10.15 7.46
C GLY A 140 -4.57 -9.40 7.68
N ASP A 141 -4.16 -9.38 8.94
CA ASP A 141 -2.90 -8.80 9.37
C ASP A 141 -1.73 -9.59 8.77
N GLU A 142 -0.71 -8.86 8.31
CA GLU A 142 0.52 -9.41 7.73
C GLU A 142 0.30 -10.35 6.51
N ALA A 143 -0.89 -10.33 5.90
CA ALA A 143 -1.28 -11.29 4.85
C ALA A 143 -0.32 -11.32 3.65
N PHE A 144 0.30 -10.20 3.27
CA PHE A 144 1.30 -10.10 2.20
C PHE A 144 2.66 -9.59 2.70
N TYR A 145 2.96 -9.77 3.99
CA TYR A 145 4.26 -9.42 4.56
C TYR A 145 5.38 -10.11 3.78
N GLY A 146 6.42 -9.39 3.40
CA GLY A 146 7.60 -9.93 2.73
C GLY A 146 7.35 -10.43 1.31
N CYS A 147 6.28 -9.98 0.64
CA CYS A 147 6.09 -10.19 -0.80
C CYS A 147 7.00 -9.23 -1.59
N GLU A 148 8.31 -9.45 -1.53
CA GLU A 148 9.33 -8.53 -2.03
C GLU A 148 9.22 -8.21 -3.53
N ALA A 149 8.71 -9.15 -4.34
CA ALA A 149 8.52 -8.97 -5.78
C ALA A 149 7.21 -8.24 -6.17
N LEU A 150 6.31 -7.97 -5.22
CA LEU A 150 4.98 -7.41 -5.52
C LEU A 150 5.09 -5.97 -6.03
N GLY A 151 4.89 -5.77 -7.33
CA GLY A 151 5.17 -4.48 -7.99
C GLY A 151 4.06 -3.43 -7.88
N SER A 152 2.80 -3.86 -7.81
CA SER A 152 1.62 -2.98 -7.76
C SER A 152 0.43 -3.69 -7.13
N VAL A 153 -0.43 -2.93 -6.45
CA VAL A 153 -1.65 -3.46 -5.85
C VAL A 153 -2.86 -2.58 -6.20
N THR A 154 -3.93 -3.23 -6.67
CA THR A 154 -5.25 -2.61 -6.89
C THR A 154 -6.26 -3.23 -5.94
N PHE A 155 -6.77 -2.45 -5.00
CA PHE A 155 -7.71 -2.92 -3.99
C PHE A 155 -9.15 -2.97 -4.51
N PRO A 156 -9.99 -3.87 -3.99
CA PRO A 156 -11.40 -3.95 -4.36
C PRO A 156 -12.18 -2.78 -3.78
N ALA A 157 -13.20 -2.33 -4.52
CA ALA A 157 -13.95 -1.10 -4.21
C ALA A 157 -14.72 -1.12 -2.88
N GLY A 158 -14.94 -2.30 -2.29
CA GLY A 158 -15.63 -2.47 -1.01
C GLY A 158 -14.71 -2.53 0.22
N LEU A 159 -13.39 -2.53 0.04
CA LEU A 159 -12.44 -2.67 1.17
C LEU A 159 -12.44 -1.40 2.03
N THR A 160 -12.68 -1.54 3.33
CA THR A 160 -12.80 -0.41 4.27
C THR A 160 -11.52 -0.17 5.08
N SER A 161 -10.68 -1.18 5.26
CA SER A 161 -9.44 -1.07 6.03
C SER A 161 -8.32 -1.93 5.45
N ILE A 162 -7.08 -1.49 5.65
CA ILE A 162 -5.87 -2.30 5.46
C ILE A 162 -5.31 -2.64 6.84
N GLY A 163 -5.08 -3.93 7.10
CA GLY A 163 -4.63 -4.46 8.40
C GLY A 163 -3.22 -4.04 8.80
N GLU A 164 -2.80 -4.45 10.00
CA GLU A 164 -1.44 -4.25 10.47
C GLU A 164 -0.47 -5.05 9.59
N GLY A 165 0.61 -4.39 9.13
CA GLY A 165 1.70 -5.06 8.41
C GLY A 165 1.34 -5.71 7.08
N THR A 166 0.15 -5.49 6.51
CA THR A 166 -0.35 -6.24 5.34
C THR A 166 0.65 -6.28 4.18
N PHE A 167 1.33 -5.17 3.85
CA PHE A 167 2.36 -5.09 2.80
C PHE A 167 3.75 -4.74 3.35
N TYR A 168 4.05 -5.11 4.60
CA TYR A 168 5.36 -4.91 5.20
C TYR A 168 6.46 -5.54 4.33
N ARG A 169 7.53 -4.80 4.02
CA ARG A 169 8.65 -5.20 3.14
C ARG A 169 8.24 -5.68 1.74
N CYS A 170 7.16 -5.16 1.17
CA CYS A 170 6.92 -5.26 -0.28
C CYS A 170 7.84 -4.26 -1.01
N SER A 171 9.13 -4.55 -1.07
CA SER A 171 10.17 -3.60 -1.50
C SER A 171 10.06 -3.18 -2.97
N ALA A 172 9.52 -4.02 -3.85
CA ALA A 172 9.23 -3.69 -5.25
C ALA A 172 7.91 -2.91 -5.45
N LEU A 173 7.09 -2.74 -4.40
CA LEU A 173 5.78 -2.10 -4.51
C LEU A 173 5.92 -0.63 -4.87
N SER A 174 5.69 -0.32 -6.13
CA SER A 174 5.91 1.02 -6.70
C SER A 174 4.66 1.91 -6.68
N SER A 175 3.48 1.27 -6.63
CA SER A 175 2.17 1.92 -6.66
C SER A 175 1.11 1.14 -5.89
N ALA A 176 0.25 1.86 -5.17
CA ALA A 176 -0.90 1.32 -4.48
C ALA A 176 -2.14 2.19 -4.81
N SER A 177 -3.16 1.58 -5.41
CA SER A 177 -4.40 2.26 -5.78
C SER A 177 -5.49 1.96 -4.75
N PHE A 178 -5.71 2.88 -3.82
CA PHE A 178 -6.70 2.72 -2.74
C PHE A 178 -8.14 2.90 -3.22
N PRO A 179 -9.10 2.15 -2.65
CA PRO A 179 -10.51 2.30 -2.98
C PRO A 179 -11.11 3.49 -2.23
N ALA A 180 -12.16 4.10 -2.78
CA ALA A 180 -12.82 5.26 -2.18
C ALA A 180 -13.46 4.97 -0.80
N SER A 181 -13.76 3.70 -0.52
CA SER A 181 -14.33 3.19 0.74
C SER A 181 -13.33 3.08 1.89
N LEU A 182 -12.02 3.21 1.63
CA LEU A 182 -10.99 2.99 2.65
C LEU A 182 -11.00 4.11 3.68
N THR A 183 -11.22 3.75 4.94
CA THR A 183 -11.30 4.68 6.08
C THR A 183 -10.06 4.67 6.98
N SER A 184 -9.29 3.58 6.98
CA SER A 184 -8.10 3.42 7.83
C SER A 184 -6.98 2.62 7.18
N ILE A 185 -5.74 3.02 7.49
CA ILE A 185 -4.53 2.27 7.17
C ILE A 185 -3.87 1.84 8.49
N GLY A 186 -3.69 0.53 8.67
CA GLY A 186 -3.13 -0.08 9.88
C GLY A 186 -1.67 0.28 10.15
N LYS A 187 -1.20 -0.08 11.34
CA LYS A 187 0.20 0.09 11.74
C LYS A 187 1.08 -0.69 10.77
N ARG A 188 2.23 -0.13 10.38
CA ARG A 188 3.23 -0.80 9.51
C ARG A 188 2.69 -1.33 8.16
N ALA A 189 1.51 -0.90 7.70
CA ALA A 189 0.85 -1.47 6.54
C ALA A 189 1.71 -1.49 5.26
N PHE A 190 2.53 -0.46 5.04
CA PHE A 190 3.47 -0.30 3.91
C PHE A 190 4.92 -0.08 4.40
N TYR A 191 5.27 -0.65 5.56
CA TYR A 191 6.61 -0.51 6.15
C TYR A 191 7.70 -1.03 5.21
N TYR A 192 8.75 -0.25 4.95
CA TYR A 192 9.83 -0.55 4.00
C TYR A 192 9.36 -0.93 2.58
N CYS A 193 8.26 -0.35 2.09
CA CYS A 193 7.95 -0.35 0.65
C CYS A 193 8.84 0.67 -0.08
N SER A 194 10.13 0.36 -0.21
CA SER A 194 11.15 1.32 -0.64
C SER A 194 11.00 1.83 -2.07
N ALA A 195 10.36 1.07 -2.97
CA ALA A 195 10.04 1.51 -4.33
C ALA A 195 8.77 2.40 -4.43
N LEU A 196 7.99 2.52 -3.36
CA LEU A 196 6.71 3.23 -3.39
C LEU A 196 6.96 4.72 -3.60
N SER A 197 6.65 5.20 -4.80
CA SER A 197 7.01 6.57 -5.23
C SER A 197 5.88 7.58 -5.12
N SER A 198 4.64 7.08 -5.17
CA SER A 198 3.43 7.90 -5.05
C SER A 198 2.32 7.12 -4.38
N VAL A 199 1.50 7.84 -3.61
CA VAL A 199 0.33 7.31 -2.92
C VAL A 199 -0.79 8.32 -3.06
N THR A 200 -1.94 7.87 -3.56
CA THR A 200 -3.16 8.70 -3.63
C THR A 200 -4.13 8.22 -2.57
N PHE A 201 -4.32 9.02 -1.53
CA PHE A 201 -5.21 8.69 -0.44
C PHE A 201 -6.69 9.00 -0.78
N PRO A 202 -7.63 8.13 -0.41
CA PRO A 202 -9.05 8.36 -0.66
C PRO A 202 -9.61 9.41 0.30
N ALA A 203 -10.63 10.15 -0.15
CA ALA A 203 -11.21 11.26 0.60
C ALA A 203 -11.79 10.86 1.97
N GLY A 204 -12.24 9.61 2.11
CA GLY A 204 -12.81 9.06 3.34
C GLY A 204 -11.80 8.58 4.38
N LEU A 205 -10.49 8.62 4.09
CA LEU A 205 -9.46 8.17 5.01
C LEU A 205 -9.35 9.13 6.21
N THR A 206 -9.55 8.60 7.41
CA THR A 206 -9.53 9.38 8.66
C THR A 206 -8.25 9.22 9.46
N THR A 207 -7.57 8.08 9.34
CA THR A 207 -6.41 7.74 10.18
C THR A 207 -5.31 7.02 9.40
N ILE A 208 -4.05 7.40 9.69
CA ILE A 208 -2.85 6.69 9.23
C ILE A 208 -2.13 6.14 10.46
N GLY A 209 -1.99 4.82 10.53
CA GLY A 209 -1.37 4.14 11.66
C GLY A 209 0.12 4.44 11.83
N GLY A 210 0.63 4.18 13.04
CA GLY A 210 2.05 4.32 13.32
C GLY A 210 2.91 3.44 12.41
N TYR A 211 4.05 3.96 11.96
CA TYR A 211 4.95 3.32 11.01
C TYR A 211 4.34 2.92 9.65
N ALA A 212 3.14 3.39 9.30
CA ALA A 212 2.40 2.91 8.12
C ALA A 212 3.21 2.97 6.82
N PHE A 213 4.00 4.02 6.60
CA PHE A 213 4.86 4.26 5.44
C PHE A 213 6.34 4.43 5.83
N TYR A 214 6.75 3.91 6.98
CA TYR A 214 8.13 4.01 7.45
C TYR A 214 9.10 3.46 6.40
N GLY A 215 10.16 4.22 6.09
CA GLY A 215 11.19 3.80 5.15
C GLY A 215 10.74 3.66 3.70
N CYS A 216 9.62 4.27 3.30
CA CYS A 216 9.24 4.43 1.89
C CYS A 216 10.14 5.48 1.23
N SER A 217 11.41 5.15 1.05
CA SER A 217 12.46 6.10 0.68
C SER A 217 12.30 6.73 -0.71
N SER A 218 11.53 6.11 -1.62
CA SER A 218 11.24 6.67 -2.95
C SER A 218 10.01 7.59 -2.98
N LEU A 219 9.27 7.72 -1.88
CA LEU A 219 8.02 8.49 -1.85
C LEU A 219 8.31 9.98 -2.00
N ILE A 220 7.89 10.59 -3.12
CA ILE A 220 8.29 11.97 -3.48
C ILE A 220 7.33 13.02 -2.91
N SER A 221 6.03 12.74 -2.99
CA SER A 221 4.98 13.67 -2.61
C SER A 221 3.79 12.95 -2.01
N VAL A 222 3.18 13.56 -0.99
CA VAL A 222 2.00 13.04 -0.32
C VAL A 222 0.92 14.13 -0.27
N THR A 223 -0.25 13.82 -0.82
CA THR A 223 -1.46 14.65 -0.67
C THR A 223 -2.39 13.96 0.31
N LEU A 224 -2.51 14.50 1.52
CA LEU A 224 -3.37 13.94 2.55
C LEU A 224 -4.84 14.37 2.31
N PRO A 225 -5.82 13.50 2.56
CA PRO A 225 -7.21 13.79 2.28
C PRO A 225 -7.80 14.79 3.27
N ALA A 226 -8.77 15.59 2.81
CA ALA A 226 -9.36 16.69 3.59
C ALA A 226 -10.09 16.25 4.87
N GLY A 227 -10.39 14.96 5.04
CA GLY A 227 -11.02 14.38 6.23
C GLY A 227 -10.04 13.72 7.20
N LEU A 228 -8.72 13.74 6.93
CA LEU A 228 -7.74 13.09 7.78
C LEU A 228 -7.66 13.80 9.14
N VAL A 229 -7.72 13.02 10.22
CA VAL A 229 -7.76 13.51 11.60
C VAL A 229 -6.41 13.34 12.28
N SER A 230 -5.77 12.18 12.13
CA SER A 230 -4.52 11.87 12.82
C SER A 230 -3.51 11.11 11.96
N ILE A 231 -2.23 11.37 12.24
CA ILE A 231 -1.07 10.67 11.68
C ILE A 231 -0.28 10.08 12.85
N GLY A 232 -0.14 8.75 12.87
CA GLY A 232 0.51 8.02 13.96
C GLY A 232 2.04 8.16 13.99
N SER A 233 2.64 7.71 15.09
CA SER A 233 4.08 7.83 15.33
C SER A 233 4.90 7.17 14.23
N CYS A 234 5.98 7.84 13.80
CA CYS A 234 6.87 7.35 12.74
C CYS A 234 6.20 7.03 11.39
N ALA A 235 4.96 7.51 11.14
CA ALA A 235 4.17 7.08 9.98
C ALA A 235 4.88 7.24 8.63
N PHE A 236 5.62 8.33 8.43
CA PHE A 236 6.41 8.61 7.23
C PHE A 236 7.91 8.76 7.56
N GLU A 237 8.36 8.25 8.70
CA GLU A 237 9.77 8.37 9.07
C GLU A 237 10.68 7.68 8.03
N GLY A 238 11.77 8.33 7.66
CA GLY A 238 12.73 7.77 6.68
C GLY A 238 12.24 7.82 5.22
N CYS A 239 11.15 8.52 4.91
CA CYS A 239 10.79 8.87 3.54
C CYS A 239 11.74 9.95 2.99
N SER A 240 12.99 9.57 2.72
CA SER A 240 14.08 10.53 2.43
C SER A 240 13.89 11.33 1.14
N ALA A 241 13.18 10.80 0.14
CA ALA A 241 12.82 11.53 -1.08
C ALA A 241 11.59 12.45 -0.92
N LEU A 242 10.89 12.40 0.23
CA LEU A 242 9.66 13.16 0.44
C LEU A 242 9.98 14.65 0.49
N SER A 243 9.59 15.35 -0.57
CA SER A 243 9.90 16.78 -0.77
C SER A 243 8.68 17.68 -0.62
N SER A 244 7.47 17.10 -0.69
CA SER A 244 6.21 17.83 -0.60
C SER A 244 5.15 17.03 0.16
N VAL A 245 4.55 17.67 1.16
CA VAL A 245 3.40 17.14 1.89
C VAL A 245 2.33 18.23 1.99
N THR A 246 1.12 17.93 1.55
CA THR A 246 -0.04 18.81 1.75
C THR A 246 -0.87 18.29 2.91
N PHE A 247 -0.88 19.03 4.03
CA PHE A 247 -1.63 18.69 5.22
C PHE A 247 -3.05 19.29 5.18
N PRO A 248 -4.08 18.55 5.59
CA PRO A 248 -5.44 19.03 5.56
C PRO A 248 -5.74 19.91 6.77
N ALA A 249 -6.66 20.85 6.59
CA ALA A 249 -7.11 21.76 7.64
C ALA A 249 -7.85 21.06 8.79
N SER A 250 -8.34 19.83 8.57
CA SER A 250 -9.03 18.97 9.56
C SER A 250 -8.11 18.32 10.58
N LEU A 251 -6.80 18.32 10.33
CA LEU A 251 -5.85 17.55 11.10
C LEU A 251 -5.78 18.03 12.56
N THR A 252 -5.89 17.09 13.50
CA THR A 252 -5.88 17.36 14.95
C THR A 252 -4.63 16.87 15.64
N SER A 253 -3.95 15.85 15.11
CA SER A 253 -2.70 15.35 15.70
C SER A 253 -1.71 14.82 14.66
N ILE A 254 -0.43 15.10 14.92
CA ILE A 254 0.72 14.48 14.25
C ILE A 254 1.65 13.96 15.34
N ASP A 255 1.75 12.65 15.47
CA ASP A 255 2.45 12.01 16.58
C ASP A 255 3.98 11.99 16.39
N ASP A 256 4.67 11.51 17.42
CA ASP A 256 6.13 11.51 17.54
C ASP A 256 6.81 10.96 16.28
N TYR A 257 7.84 11.67 15.81
CA TYR A 257 8.67 11.29 14.66
C TYR A 257 7.92 11.05 13.34
N ALA A 258 6.65 11.46 13.19
CA ALA A 258 5.83 11.09 12.04
C ALA A 258 6.46 11.42 10.67
N PHE A 259 7.26 12.48 10.56
CA PHE A 259 8.01 12.88 9.36
C PHE A 259 9.52 13.05 9.66
N HIS A 260 10.02 12.34 10.69
CA HIS A 260 11.44 12.36 11.02
C HIS A 260 12.26 11.73 9.89
N SER A 261 13.51 12.15 9.71
CA SER A 261 14.37 11.69 8.62
C SER A 261 13.80 11.87 7.19
N CYS A 262 12.78 12.72 7.01
CA CYS A 262 12.32 13.18 5.69
C CYS A 262 13.27 14.27 5.16
N SER A 263 14.48 13.87 4.79
CA SER A 263 15.59 14.77 4.55
C SER A 263 15.41 15.73 3.35
N SER A 264 14.49 15.44 2.43
CA SER A 264 14.15 16.33 1.30
C SER A 264 13.02 17.32 1.62
N LEU A 265 12.36 17.19 2.78
CA LEU A 265 11.22 18.02 3.15
C LEU A 265 11.72 19.38 3.67
N ALA A 266 11.66 20.40 2.82
CA ALA A 266 12.22 21.72 3.15
C ALA A 266 11.24 22.59 3.94
N ARG A 267 9.94 22.52 3.62
CA ARG A 267 8.90 23.34 4.24
C ARG A 267 7.59 22.60 4.31
N VAL A 268 6.81 22.89 5.35
CA VAL A 268 5.45 22.37 5.52
C VAL A 268 4.55 23.43 6.12
N THR A 269 3.27 23.39 5.73
CA THR A 269 2.21 24.18 6.35
C THR A 269 1.31 23.24 7.14
N VAL A 270 1.14 23.50 8.44
CA VAL A 270 0.39 22.65 9.38
C VAL A 270 -0.71 23.48 10.03
N PRO A 271 -1.93 22.95 10.29
CA PRO A 271 -2.95 23.72 10.96
C PRO A 271 -2.57 24.02 12.42
N THR A 272 -2.93 25.21 12.91
CA THR A 272 -2.73 25.59 14.33
C THR A 272 -3.53 24.72 15.30
N THR A 273 -4.56 24.04 14.81
CA THR A 273 -5.38 23.08 15.57
C THR A 273 -4.70 21.74 15.77
N ALA A 274 -3.68 21.38 14.98
CA ALA A 274 -2.98 20.10 15.14
C ALA A 274 -2.00 20.15 16.31
N THR A 275 -2.08 19.19 17.22
CA THR A 275 -1.02 18.89 18.18
C THR A 275 0.17 18.24 17.47
N LEU A 276 1.38 18.69 17.79
CA LEU A 276 2.61 18.11 17.26
C LEU A 276 3.32 17.35 18.38
N GLY A 277 3.64 16.09 18.13
CA GLY A 277 4.41 15.23 19.02
C GLY A 277 5.89 15.63 19.09
N TYR A 278 6.68 14.77 19.73
CA TYR A 278 8.12 14.94 19.85
C TYR A 278 8.79 14.77 18.48
N THR A 279 9.56 15.79 18.07
CA THR A 279 10.39 15.80 16.85
C THR A 279 9.67 15.28 15.60
N VAL A 280 8.47 15.82 15.32
CA VAL A 280 7.66 15.42 14.16
C VAL A 280 8.42 15.56 12.84
N PHE A 281 9.14 16.66 12.66
CA PHE A 281 9.91 16.98 11.46
C PHE A 281 11.40 17.09 11.78
N ASP A 282 12.25 16.92 10.76
CA ASP A 282 13.69 17.18 10.87
C ASP A 282 13.94 18.65 11.25
N PRO A 283 14.92 18.98 12.12
CA PRO A 283 15.23 20.35 12.53
C PRO A 283 15.43 21.36 11.39
N LYS A 284 15.83 20.90 10.20
CA LYS A 284 15.98 21.78 9.01
C LYS A 284 14.66 22.09 8.29
N THR A 285 13.59 21.38 8.62
CA THR A 285 12.27 21.57 7.99
C THR A 285 11.65 22.85 8.53
N THR A 286 11.35 23.79 7.65
CA THR A 286 10.63 25.01 8.03
C THR A 286 9.15 24.67 8.24
N VAL A 287 8.66 24.77 9.48
CA VAL A 287 7.27 24.49 9.82
C VAL A 287 6.49 25.80 9.98
N LEU A 288 5.56 26.07 9.08
CA LEU A 288 4.63 27.18 9.17
C LEU A 288 3.30 26.69 9.76
N ARG A 289 2.87 27.27 10.88
CA ARG A 289 1.57 26.95 11.49
C ARG A 289 0.53 28.00 11.17
N LEU A 290 -0.59 27.62 10.54
CA LEU A 290 -1.65 28.53 10.12
C LEU A 290 -3.03 28.13 10.62
N PRO A 291 -3.93 29.09 10.89
CA PRO A 291 -5.34 28.77 11.10
C PRO A 291 -5.93 28.02 9.89
N PRO A 292 -6.83 27.03 10.10
CA PRO A 292 -7.51 26.30 9.02
C PRO A 292 -8.04 27.17 7.87
N ALA A 293 -8.62 28.33 8.20
CA ALA A 293 -9.17 29.27 7.22
C ALA A 293 -8.12 29.87 6.26
N LYS A 294 -6.84 29.95 6.66
CA LYS A 294 -5.75 30.54 5.88
C LYS A 294 -4.94 29.51 5.07
N MET A 295 -5.05 28.21 5.38
CA MET A 295 -4.27 27.17 4.68
C MET A 295 -4.62 27.06 3.19
N ARG A 296 -5.90 27.17 2.83
CA ARG A 296 -6.35 27.10 1.41
C ARG A 296 -5.71 28.16 0.52
N TRP A 297 -5.39 29.32 1.08
CA TRP A 297 -4.70 30.39 0.35
C TRP A 297 -3.22 30.03 0.14
N TYR A 298 -2.54 29.50 1.17
CA TYR A 298 -1.14 29.11 1.08
C TYR A 298 -0.92 27.91 0.15
N GLU A 299 -1.83 26.93 0.09
CA GLU A 299 -1.75 25.85 -0.90
C GLU A 299 -1.77 26.39 -2.34
N ALA A 300 -2.63 27.38 -2.62
CA ALA A 300 -2.68 28.03 -3.93
C ALA A 300 -1.40 28.83 -4.22
N VAL A 301 -0.83 29.48 -3.21
CA VAL A 301 0.42 30.24 -3.32
C VAL A 301 1.62 29.32 -3.55
N ASP A 302 1.75 28.23 -2.79
CA ASP A 302 2.81 27.23 -2.99
C ASP A 302 2.70 26.58 -4.37
N GLY A 303 1.47 26.29 -4.83
CA GLY A 303 1.20 25.85 -6.19
C GLY A 303 1.64 26.87 -7.26
N ALA A 304 1.33 28.15 -7.07
CA ALA A 304 1.76 29.22 -7.97
C ALA A 304 3.29 29.41 -7.96
N LEU A 305 3.95 29.31 -6.80
CA LEU A 305 5.40 29.38 -6.65
C LEU A 305 6.11 28.18 -7.31
N ALA A 306 5.58 26.97 -7.14
CA ALA A 306 6.05 25.78 -7.83
C ALA A 306 5.90 25.93 -9.35
N TYR A 307 4.75 26.45 -9.81
CA TYR A 307 4.54 26.73 -11.22
C TYR A 307 5.54 27.76 -11.77
N LYS A 308 5.81 28.85 -11.03
CA LYS A 308 6.80 29.89 -11.40
C LYS A 308 8.19 29.29 -11.61
N ARG A 309 8.60 28.31 -10.79
CA ARG A 309 9.87 27.60 -10.92
C ARG A 309 9.92 26.72 -12.18
N CYS A 310 8.79 26.17 -12.61
CA CYS A 310 8.73 25.25 -13.76
C CYS A 310 8.48 25.93 -15.11
N ARG A 311 7.77 27.08 -15.18
CA ARG A 311 7.51 27.83 -16.43
C ARG A 311 7.43 29.36 -16.19
N PRO A 312 8.56 30.09 -16.31
CA PRO A 312 8.60 31.53 -16.04
C PRO A 312 7.74 32.40 -16.98
N LEU A 313 7.44 31.92 -18.19
CA LEU A 313 6.88 32.75 -19.28
C LEU A 313 5.36 32.67 -19.49
N LEU A 314 4.63 31.81 -18.75
CA LEU A 314 3.20 31.57 -19.01
C LEU A 314 2.22 32.35 -18.11
N TYR A 315 2.68 33.01 -17.05
CA TYR A 315 1.81 33.53 -15.98
C TYR A 315 1.29 34.96 -16.14
N GLY A 316 1.65 35.67 -17.21
CA GLY A 316 1.08 37.00 -17.48
C GLY A 316 -0.45 36.99 -17.62
N TRP A 317 -1.07 35.83 -17.88
CA TRP A 317 -2.53 35.67 -17.95
C TRP A 317 -3.19 35.47 -16.57
N LEU A 318 -2.52 34.83 -15.60
CA LEU A 318 -3.06 34.61 -14.25
C LEU A 318 -2.93 35.85 -13.36
N GLU A 319 -1.87 36.65 -13.52
CA GLU A 319 -1.80 38.00 -12.91
C GLU A 319 -2.98 38.89 -13.35
N ARG A 320 -3.44 38.74 -14.60
CA ARG A 320 -4.62 39.45 -15.13
C ARG A 320 -5.95 38.87 -14.65
N ALA A 321 -6.00 37.59 -14.29
CA ALA A 321 -7.17 36.95 -13.69
C ALA A 321 -7.32 37.34 -12.20
N GLN A 322 -6.20 37.51 -11.48
CA GLN A 322 -6.17 38.05 -10.12
C GLN A 322 -6.65 39.52 -10.06
N THR A 323 -6.60 40.26 -11.17
CA THR A 323 -7.12 41.63 -11.26
C THR A 323 -8.65 41.75 -11.34
N ARG A 324 -9.43 40.65 -11.43
CA ARG A 324 -10.91 40.72 -11.60
C ARG A 324 -11.76 40.15 -10.46
N LEU A 325 -11.20 40.02 -9.25
CA LEU A 325 -12.01 39.84 -8.03
C LEU A 325 -11.64 40.91 -6.98
N GLY A 326 -11.95 42.17 -7.33
CA GLY A 326 -12.57 43.12 -6.42
C GLY A 326 -11.75 43.77 -5.29
N SER A 327 -10.64 44.45 -5.60
CA SER A 327 -10.30 45.80 -5.07
C SER A 327 -8.91 46.25 -5.52
N TYR A 328 -8.77 46.70 -6.78
CA TYR A 328 -7.59 47.41 -7.27
C TYR A 328 -7.93 48.89 -7.45
N GLY A 329 -7.38 49.75 -6.59
CA GLY A 329 -7.45 51.21 -6.68
C GLY A 329 -6.31 51.83 -7.51
N PRO A 330 -6.34 53.15 -7.80
CA PRO A 330 -5.66 53.76 -8.95
C PRO A 330 -4.13 53.87 -8.88
N ASP A 331 -3.51 53.72 -7.71
CA ASP A 331 -2.14 54.26 -7.52
C ASP A 331 -1.03 53.21 -7.39
N GLY A 332 -1.31 51.91 -7.62
CA GLY A 332 -0.25 50.90 -7.68
C GLY A 332 0.61 50.72 -6.41
N ALA A 333 0.31 51.42 -5.31
CA ALA A 333 1.07 51.43 -4.06
C ALA A 333 1.03 50.11 -3.28
N ALA A 334 0.10 49.20 -3.60
CA ALA A 334 0.11 47.83 -3.09
C ALA A 334 1.25 47.01 -3.72
N ARG A 335 1.62 47.33 -4.97
CA ARG A 335 2.61 46.58 -5.76
C ARG A 335 4.05 46.75 -5.26
N GLN A 336 4.35 47.86 -4.60
CA GLN A 336 5.69 48.17 -4.09
C GLN A 336 5.87 47.71 -2.63
N ARG A 337 4.81 47.78 -1.81
CA ARG A 337 4.82 47.23 -0.44
C ARG A 337 4.94 45.72 -0.40
N ASP A 338 4.20 45.01 -1.26
CA ASP A 338 4.25 43.53 -1.28
C ASP A 338 5.60 43.00 -1.80
N LEU A 339 6.34 43.80 -2.58
CA LEU A 339 7.70 43.49 -3.05
C LEU A 339 8.75 43.81 -1.97
N GLU A 340 8.63 44.95 -1.30
CA GLU A 340 9.53 45.39 -0.23
C GLU A 340 9.36 44.56 1.07
N GLU A 341 8.16 44.06 1.38
CA GLU A 341 7.89 43.15 2.51
C GLU A 341 8.40 41.72 2.23
N PHE A 342 8.25 41.23 0.98
CA PHE A 342 8.83 39.96 0.54
C PHE A 342 10.37 39.98 0.50
N GLU A 343 11.00 41.11 0.17
CA GLU A 343 12.46 41.29 0.20
C GLU A 343 13.01 41.60 1.61
N GLY A 344 12.22 42.23 2.49
CA GLY A 344 12.58 42.55 3.88
C GLY A 344 12.65 41.34 4.81
N ASP A 345 11.75 40.36 4.65
CA ASP A 345 11.69 39.16 5.51
C ASP A 345 12.87 38.19 5.29
N PHE A 346 13.66 38.36 4.23
CA PHE A 346 14.85 37.55 3.93
C PHE A 346 16.19 38.31 4.05
N ALA A 347 16.18 39.58 4.43
CA ALA A 347 17.41 40.38 4.57
C ALA A 347 18.30 39.96 5.75
N HIS A 348 17.75 39.27 6.76
CA HIS A 348 18.50 38.87 7.96
C HIS A 348 19.28 37.55 7.83
N LEU A 349 19.16 36.83 6.71
CA LEU A 349 19.86 35.56 6.49
C LEU A 349 21.08 35.68 5.55
N ALA A 350 21.43 36.89 5.11
CA ALA A 350 22.48 37.10 4.11
C ALA A 350 23.76 37.80 4.60
N LEU A 351 23.85 38.31 5.84
CA LEU A 351 25.04 39.09 6.25
C LEU A 351 25.50 38.82 7.70
N HIS A 352 26.70 38.23 7.78
CA HIS A 352 27.61 38.01 8.94
C HIS A 352 27.34 36.73 9.78
N ALA A 353 28.13 35.64 9.76
CA ALA A 353 29.51 35.42 9.33
C ALA A 353 30.48 36.52 9.80
N ASP A 354 30.65 36.59 11.13
CA ASP A 354 31.95 36.56 11.83
C ASP A 354 31.72 36.25 13.32
#